data_AF-A0A182X8A8-F1
#
_entry.id   AF-A0A182X8A8-F1
#
_cell.length_a   1.000
_cell.length_b   1.000
_cell.length_c   1.000
_cell.angle_alpha   90.00
_cell.angle_beta   90.00
_cell.angle_gamma   90.00
#
_symmetry.space_group_name_H-M   'P 1'
#
loop_
_entity.id
_entity.type
_entity.pdbx_description
1 polymer ?
#
loop_
_entity_poly.entity_id
_entity_poly.type
_entity_poly.pdbx_seq_one_letter_code
_entity_poly.pdbx_strand_id
1 'polypeptide(L)'
;RNKELVIDKAKTCQTNKTESFLIKFIIPANFTSSNNVVRFYGNFSVVQQIRPPLELTLVAYRCTLDLQNCQRYNAVQVPKICSFLADTNSFWSPFVRSIEPTVKCPLQP
;
A
#
# COMPACT_ATOMS: atom_id res chain seq x y z
N ARG A 1 -2.39 -27.83 -16.79
CA ARG A 1 -2.24 -26.68 -17.73
C ARG A 1 -1.91 -25.45 -16.88
N ASN A 2 -0.63 -25.23 -16.62
CA ASN A 2 -0.15 -24.17 -15.72
C ASN A 2 -0.35 -22.82 -16.41
N LYS A 3 -1.10 -21.91 -15.77
CA LYS A 3 -1.23 -20.53 -16.24
C LYS A 3 -0.13 -19.74 -15.54
N GLU A 4 0.93 -19.42 -16.27
CA GLU A 4 1.97 -18.50 -15.82
C GLU A 4 1.34 -17.15 -15.47
N LEU A 5 1.48 -16.76 -14.21
CA LEU A 5 1.13 -15.44 -13.72
C LEU A 5 2.19 -14.48 -14.24
N VAL A 6 1.90 -13.85 -15.37
CA VAL A 6 2.68 -12.72 -15.87
C VAL A 6 2.52 -11.59 -14.86
N ILE A 7 3.55 -11.38 -14.03
CA ILE A 7 3.64 -10.21 -13.15
C ILE A 7 3.89 -9.02 -14.08
N ASP A 8 2.79 -8.40 -14.52
CA ASP A 8 2.84 -7.13 -15.24
C ASP A 8 3.71 -6.15 -14.45
N LYS A 9 4.76 -5.66 -15.10
CA LYS A 9 5.66 -4.64 -14.55
C LYS A 9 4.81 -3.56 -13.88
N ALA A 10 5.15 -3.20 -12.64
CA ALA A 10 4.42 -2.23 -11.85
C ALA A 10 4.08 -0.99 -12.71
N LYS A 11 2.78 -0.77 -12.98
CA LYS A 11 2.33 0.35 -13.80
C LYS A 11 2.78 1.65 -13.13
N THR A 12 3.61 2.43 -13.82
CA THR A 12 3.95 3.78 -13.41
C THR A 12 2.67 4.59 -13.27
N CYS A 13 2.41 5.16 -12.09
CA CYS A 13 1.30 6.07 -11.90
C CYS A 13 1.58 7.34 -12.72
N GLN A 14 1.05 7.42 -13.93
CA GLN A 14 1.04 8.66 -14.71
C GLN A 14 -0.11 9.53 -14.21
N THR A 15 0.19 10.40 -13.24
CA THR A 15 -0.79 11.35 -12.75
C THR A 15 -0.64 12.63 -13.58
N ASN A 16 -1.67 13.02 -14.34
CA ASN A 16 -1.72 14.34 -14.99
C ASN A 16 -1.80 15.51 -13.98
N LYS A 17 -1.88 15.20 -12.68
CA LYS A 17 -1.74 16.13 -11.55
C LYS A 17 -1.02 15.42 -10.41
N THR A 18 0.07 16.01 -9.93
CA THR A 18 1.09 15.54 -8.97
C THR A 18 0.59 15.16 -7.56
N GLU A 19 -0.71 14.93 -7.34
CA GLU A 19 -1.31 14.99 -6.01
C GLU A 19 -1.61 13.62 -5.37
N SER A 20 -1.67 12.53 -6.15
CA SER A 20 -2.02 11.21 -5.58
C SER A 20 -1.36 10.03 -6.31
N PHE A 21 -0.64 9.17 -5.58
CA PHE A 21 -0.09 7.92 -6.10
C PHE A 21 -0.98 6.74 -5.71
N LEU A 22 -1.45 5.96 -6.68
CA LEU A 22 -2.33 4.82 -6.44
C LEU A 22 -1.58 3.50 -6.53
N ILE A 23 -1.42 2.81 -5.40
CA ILE A 23 -0.86 1.46 -5.37
C ILE A 23 -2.02 0.46 -5.30
N LYS A 24 -2.12 -0.44 -6.29
CA LYS A 24 -3.11 -1.52 -6.33
C LYS A 24 -2.44 -2.86 -6.05
N PHE A 25 -2.86 -3.55 -5.00
CA PHE A 25 -2.52 -4.95 -4.75
C PHE A 25 -3.57 -5.83 -5.45
N ILE A 26 -3.18 -6.59 -6.47
CA ILE A 26 -4.08 -7.44 -7.26
C ILE A 26 -3.97 -8.88 -6.75
N ILE A 27 -5.05 -9.39 -6.16
CA ILE A 27 -5.23 -10.81 -5.80
C ILE A 27 -5.23 -11.66 -7.09
N PRO A 28 -4.61 -12.87 -7.13
CA PRO A 28 -4.28 -13.75 -6.00
C PRO A 28 -2.82 -13.75 -5.53
N ALA A 29 -1.93 -12.94 -6.08
CA ALA A 29 -0.53 -12.94 -5.67
C ALA A 29 -0.23 -11.78 -4.72
N ASN A 30 0.57 -12.05 -3.70
CA ASN A 30 1.23 -11.10 -2.81
C ASN A 30 0.51 -10.77 -1.49
N PHE A 31 -0.16 -11.74 -0.88
CA PHE A 31 -0.34 -11.71 0.56
C PHE A 31 -0.14 -13.10 1.19
N THR A 32 0.31 -13.14 2.44
CA THR A 32 0.25 -14.33 3.28
C THR A 32 -0.70 -14.05 4.44
N SER A 33 -1.50 -15.05 4.81
CA SER A 33 -2.38 -14.97 5.98
C SER A 33 -2.05 -16.14 6.90
N SER A 34 -1.66 -15.85 8.14
CA SER A 34 -1.38 -16.85 9.17
C SER A 34 -1.64 -16.26 10.55
N ASN A 35 -2.27 -17.03 11.44
CA ASN A 35 -2.55 -16.64 12.83
C ASN A 35 -3.17 -15.23 12.96
N ASN A 36 -4.19 -14.93 12.16
CA ASN A 36 -4.88 -13.62 12.11
C ASN A 36 -4.01 -12.43 11.62
N VAL A 37 -2.80 -12.69 11.12
CA VAL A 37 -1.93 -11.68 10.52
C VAL A 37 -1.99 -11.82 9.01
N VAL A 38 -2.32 -10.71 8.33
CA VAL A 38 -2.24 -10.60 6.87
C VAL A 38 -1.03 -9.75 6.51
N ARG A 39 -0.07 -10.32 5.79
CA ARG A 39 1.08 -9.60 5.24
C ARG A 39 0.86 -9.37 3.76
N PHE A 40 0.94 -8.12 3.33
CA PHE A 40 0.91 -7.74 1.93
C PHE A 40 2.34 -7.56 1.42
N TYR A 41 2.62 -8.08 0.23
CA TYR A 41 3.91 -7.94 -0.42
C TYR A 41 3.75 -7.10 -1.69
N GLY A 42 4.76 -6.32 -2.03
CA GLY A 42 4.74 -5.51 -3.24
C GLY A 42 6.06 -4.81 -3.42
N ASN A 43 6.48 -4.70 -4.68
CA ASN A 43 7.65 -3.92 -5.04
C ASN A 43 7.17 -2.58 -5.58
N PHE A 44 7.65 -1.49 -4.99
CA PHE A 44 7.40 -0.15 -5.45
C PHE A 44 8.73 0.52 -5.79
N SER A 45 8.75 1.29 -6.87
CA SER A 45 9.89 2.13 -7.23
C SER A 45 9.43 3.58 -7.17
N VAL A 46 10.16 4.38 -6.40
CA VAL A 46 9.94 5.81 -6.33
C VAL A 46 10.80 6.41 -7.44
N VAL A 47 10.22 7.21 -8.34
CA VAL A 47 10.99 7.80 -9.47
C VAL A 47 11.47 9.21 -9.18
N GLN A 48 10.88 9.85 -8.16
CA GLN A 48 11.17 11.22 -7.76
C GLN A 48 10.97 11.35 -6.26
N GLN A 49 11.75 12.23 -5.63
CA GLN A 49 11.64 12.47 -4.20
C GLN A 49 10.21 12.93 -3.82
N ILE A 50 9.57 12.22 -2.90
CA ILE A 50 8.25 12.57 -2.37
C ILE A 50 8.43 13.24 -1.01
N ARG A 51 8.09 14.52 -0.90
CA ARG A 51 8.29 15.33 0.31
C ARG A 51 7.01 15.41 1.15
N PRO A 52 7.11 15.60 2.48
CA PRO A 52 5.97 15.94 3.32
C PRO A 52 5.31 17.27 2.89
N PRO A 53 4.02 17.49 3.22
CA PRO A 53 3.12 16.60 3.96
C PRO A 53 2.58 15.46 3.08
N LEU A 54 2.51 14.24 3.64
CA LEU A 54 1.92 13.09 2.96
C LEU A 54 0.70 12.58 3.72
N GLU A 55 -0.31 12.18 2.96
CA GLU A 55 -1.51 11.54 3.43
C GLU A 55 -1.60 10.15 2.81
N LEU A 56 -1.85 9.14 3.65
CA LEU A 56 -2.10 7.79 3.20
C LEU A 56 -3.59 7.47 3.35
N THR A 57 -4.23 7.07 2.25
CA THR A 57 -5.58 6.55 2.28
C THR A 57 -5.57 5.05 1.96
N LEU A 58 -5.98 4.23 2.92
CA LEU A 58 -6.20 2.80 2.74
C LEU A 58 -7.68 2.57 2.46
N VAL A 59 -8.03 1.96 1.33
CA VAL A 59 -9.41 1.64 0.98
C VAL A 59 -9.56 0.14 0.87
N ALA A 60 -10.42 -0.44 1.71
CA ALA A 60 -10.78 -1.85 1.66
C ALA A 60 -12.03 -2.04 0.79
N TYR A 61 -11.93 -2.90 -0.21
CA TYR A 61 -13.07 -3.35 -1.01
C TYR A 61 -13.44 -4.76 -0.59
N ARG A 62 -14.74 -5.01 -0.39
CA ARG A 62 -15.29 -6.35 -0.17
C ARG A 62 -15.92 -6.81 -1.48
N CYS A 63 -15.46 -7.95 -1.97
CA CYS A 63 -16.01 -8.57 -3.16
C CYS A 63 -16.92 -9.75 -2.80
N THR A 64 -17.91 -10.02 -3.66
CA THR A 64 -18.61 -11.31 -3.71
C THR A 64 -17.63 -12.44 -3.99
N LEU A 65 -18.01 -13.68 -3.68
CA LEU A 65 -17.13 -14.86 -3.80
C LEU A 65 -16.63 -15.10 -5.24
N ASP A 66 -17.40 -14.67 -6.23
CA ASP A 66 -17.07 -14.70 -7.65
C ASP A 66 -16.14 -13.57 -8.11
N LEU A 67 -15.73 -12.67 -7.18
CA LEU A 67 -14.91 -11.48 -7.41
C LEU A 67 -15.50 -10.49 -8.42
N GLN A 68 -16.78 -10.66 -8.81
CA GLN A 68 -17.41 -9.83 -9.85
C GLN A 68 -17.97 -8.53 -9.29
N ASN A 69 -18.51 -8.57 -8.06
CA ASN A 69 -19.11 -7.39 -7.42
C ASN A 69 -18.28 -6.97 -6.20
N CYS A 70 -17.40 -6.01 -6.40
CA CYS A 70 -16.59 -5.41 -5.34
C CYS A 70 -17.19 -4.06 -4.92
N GLN A 71 -17.56 -3.94 -3.65
CA GLN A 71 -18.05 -2.69 -3.05
C GLN A 71 -17.06 -2.16 -2.04
N ARG A 72 -16.97 -0.83 -1.91
CA ARG A 72 -16.13 -0.18 -0.90
C ARG A 72 -16.70 -0.54 0.48
N TYR A 73 -15.90 -1.22 1.29
CA TYR A 73 -16.31 -1.64 2.63
C TYR A 73 -15.89 -0.64 3.69
N ASN A 74 -14.63 -0.20 3.64
CA ASN A 74 -14.10 0.76 4.61
C ASN A 74 -12.97 1.59 3.99
N ALA A 75 -12.67 2.74 4.60
CA ALA A 75 -11.46 3.47 4.32
C ALA A 75 -10.88 4.08 5.58
N VAL A 76 -9.56 4.00 5.70
CA VAL A 76 -8.78 4.62 6.77
C VAL A 76 -7.89 5.68 6.14
N GLN A 77 -7.98 6.90 6.65
CA GLN A 77 -7.12 8.01 6.25
C GLN A 77 -6.12 8.26 7.37
N VAL A 78 -4.84 8.32 7.01
CA VAL A 78 -3.74 8.63 7.91
C VAL A 78 -3.12 9.95 7.44
N PRO A 79 -3.61 11.09 7.94
CA PRO A 79 -3.05 12.39 7.61
C PRO A 79 -1.65 12.50 8.23
N LYS A 80 -0.72 13.16 7.54
CA LYS A 80 0.67 13.36 8.03
C LYS A 80 1.40 12.05 8.33
N ILE A 81 1.30 11.05 7.46
CA ILE A 81 1.95 9.73 7.63
C ILE A 81 3.44 9.83 7.99
N CYS A 82 4.14 10.84 7.48
CA CYS A 82 5.55 11.08 7.78
C CYS A 82 5.86 11.32 9.27
N SER A 83 4.96 11.95 10.05
CA SER A 83 5.20 12.11 11.48
C SER A 83 5.07 10.78 12.21
N PHE A 84 4.13 9.93 11.80
CA PHE A 84 3.99 8.58 12.36
C PHE A 84 5.16 7.66 12.00
N LEU A 85 5.70 7.79 10.78
CA LEU A 85 6.90 7.05 10.36
C LEU A 85 8.15 7.48 11.14
N ALA A 86 8.21 8.73 11.62
CA ALA A 86 9.32 9.24 12.43
C ALA A 86 9.17 8.92 13.92
N ASP A 87 7.93 8.83 14.42
CA ASP A 87 7.63 8.60 15.84
C ASP A 87 7.59 7.11 16.20
N THR A 88 8.69 6.65 16.80
CA THR A 88 8.89 5.25 17.21
C THR A 88 8.17 4.87 18.51
N ASN A 89 7.50 5.83 19.18
CA ASN A 89 6.80 5.66 20.45
C ASN A 89 5.31 6.05 20.41
N SER A 90 4.73 6.23 19.22
CA SER A 90 3.31 6.52 19.04
C SER A 90 2.43 5.26 19.10
N PHE A 91 1.11 5.46 19.22
CA PHE A 91 0.11 4.40 19.06
C PHE A 91 0.24 3.65 17.72
N TRP A 92 0.76 4.31 16.68
CA TRP A 92 0.96 3.73 15.35
C TRP A 92 2.29 2.99 15.20
N SER A 93 3.18 3.04 16.19
CA SER A 93 4.49 2.40 16.12
C SER A 93 4.45 0.90 15.82
N PRO A 94 3.50 0.10 16.33
CA PRO A 94 3.38 -1.31 15.93
C PRO A 94 3.09 -1.48 14.43
N PHE A 95 2.22 -0.64 13.87
CA PHE A 95 1.90 -0.67 12.43
C PHE A 95 3.09 -0.22 11.59
N VAL A 96 3.76 0.87 11.97
CA VAL A 96 4.94 1.39 11.26
C VAL A 96 6.09 0.38 11.26
N ARG A 97 6.33 -0.29 12.40
CA ARG A 97 7.36 -1.34 12.52
C ARG A 97 7.05 -2.60 11.71
N SER A 98 5.79 -2.80 11.31
CA SER A 98 5.38 -3.93 10.47
C SER A 98 5.65 -3.72 8.98
N ILE A 99 6.08 -2.52 8.58
CA ILE A 99 6.42 -2.18 7.20
C ILE A 99 7.89 -2.50 6.97
N GLU A 100 8.14 -3.47 6.09
CA GLU A 100 9.48 -3.87 5.67
C GLU A 100 9.65 -3.64 4.16
N PRO A 101 10.75 -2.99 3.71
CA PRO A 101 11.79 -2.35 4.52
C PRO A 101 11.28 -1.08 5.24
N THR A 102 12.00 -0.63 6.28
CA THR A 102 11.60 0.56 7.04
C THR A 102 11.49 1.78 6.13
N VAL A 103 10.29 2.35 6.07
CA VAL A 103 9.98 3.53 5.26
C VAL A 103 10.27 4.79 6.08
N LYS A 104 11.06 5.71 5.53
CA LYS A 104 11.35 7.02 6.13
C LYS A 104 11.00 8.13 5.14
N CYS A 105 10.41 9.21 5.64
CA CYS A 105 10.22 10.42 4.85
C CYS A 105 11.48 11.30 4.87
N PRO A 106 11.74 12.08 3.80
CA PRO A 106 11.09 12.04 2.49
C PRO A 106 11.37 10.72 1.75
N LEU A 107 10.40 10.22 0.97
CA LEU A 107 10.60 9.00 0.19
C LEU A 107 11.58 9.30 -0.95
N GLN A 108 12.70 8.59 -0.97
CA GLN A 108 13.74 8.73 -1.98
C GLN A 108 13.52 7.75 -3.13
N PRO A 109 14.04 8.04 -4.34
CA PRO A 109 14.02 7.12 -5.47
C PRO A 109 14.65 5.76 -5.19
#